data_AF-U6KNV5-F1
#
_entry.id   AF-U6KNV5-F1
#
_cell.length_a   1.000
_cell.length_b   1.000
_cell.length_c   1.000
_cell.angle_alpha   90.00
_cell.angle_beta   90.00
_cell.angle_gamma   90.00
#
_symmetry.space_group_name_H-M   'P 1'
#
loop_
_entity.id
_entity.type
_entity.pdbx_description
1 polymer ?
#
loop_
_entity_poly.entity_id
_entity_poly.type
_entity_poly.pdbx_seq_one_letter_code
_entity_poly.pdbx_strand_id
1 'polypeptide(L)'
;MLIDPVTEIPTRLALRRDERGAPVRVARRSGVIVPWPDSSVACNDSSRGSVEYLRSKQQQQQQQQKQQQRDMDTALPGPKDTPKEKALERTYDYAKVSRAAATAQQQQQQQQQQQQQQQQQQQQCSSSNCVELCAGFAGSGNDGCHPIYDGEVQQRLLLRQKKLQ
;
A
#
# COMPACT_ATOMS: atom_id res chain seq x y z
N MET A 1 19.57 12.89 42.85
CA MET A 1 20.56 13.25 41.81
C MET A 1 21.40 12.00 41.51
N LEU A 2 21.79 11.76 40.27
CA LEU A 2 22.62 10.59 39.91
C LEU A 2 24.10 10.94 40.07
N ILE A 3 24.91 9.98 40.52
CA ILE A 3 26.36 10.14 40.61
C ILE A 3 26.99 9.92 39.23
N ASP A 4 27.85 10.84 38.82
CA ASP A 4 28.63 10.72 37.60
C ASP A 4 29.78 9.73 37.81
N PRO A 5 29.92 8.69 36.96
CA PRO A 5 30.93 7.65 37.15
C PRO A 5 32.37 8.15 37.04
N VAL A 6 32.61 9.32 36.41
CA VAL A 6 33.97 9.87 36.24
C VAL A 6 34.34 10.81 37.38
N THR A 7 33.40 11.64 37.80
CA THR A 7 33.68 12.70 38.80
C THR A 7 33.28 12.32 40.21
N GLU A 8 32.52 11.23 40.39
CA GLU A 8 31.93 10.78 41.66
C GLU A 8 31.09 11.84 42.38
N ILE A 9 30.70 12.92 41.68
CA ILE A 9 29.92 14.03 42.21
C ILE A 9 28.48 13.96 41.67
N PRO A 10 27.45 14.22 42.49
CA PRO A 10 26.07 14.29 42.03
C PRO A 10 25.90 15.31 40.90
N THR A 11 25.39 14.85 39.76
CA THR A 11 25.31 15.64 38.53
C THR A 11 23.91 15.56 37.91
N ARG A 12 23.46 16.68 37.31
CA ARG A 12 22.24 16.72 36.49
C ARG A 12 22.49 16.06 35.14
N LEU A 13 21.55 15.24 34.68
CA LEU A 13 21.62 14.60 33.36
C LEU A 13 20.78 15.38 32.35
N ALA A 14 21.19 15.34 31.09
CA ALA A 14 20.40 15.76 29.95
C ALA A 14 20.06 14.54 29.08
N LEU A 15 18.83 14.48 28.57
CA LEU A 15 18.46 13.48 27.58
C LEU A 15 18.89 13.97 26.20
N ARG A 16 19.68 13.18 25.48
CA ARG A 16 20.13 13.47 24.11
C ARG A 16 19.83 12.26 23.22
N ARG A 17 19.92 12.43 21.90
CA ARG A 17 19.88 11.32 20.94
C ARG A 17 21.30 11.01 20.48
N ASP A 18 21.60 9.73 20.36
CA ASP A 18 22.82 9.27 19.71
C ASP A 18 22.70 9.37 18.18
N GLU A 19 23.74 8.95 17.47
CA GLU A 19 23.78 8.89 16.00
C GLU A 19 22.73 7.93 15.38
N ARG A 20 22.22 6.97 16.17
CA ARG A 20 21.17 6.02 15.78
C ARG A 20 19.77 6.54 16.11
N GLY A 21 19.67 7.71 16.74
CA GLY A 21 18.42 8.32 17.19
C GLY A 21 17.89 7.79 18.51
N ALA A 22 18.62 6.92 19.22
CA ALA A 22 18.23 6.35 20.50
C ALA A 22 18.47 7.36 21.66
N PRO A 23 17.56 7.41 22.65
CA PRO A 23 17.70 8.33 23.78
C PRO A 23 18.79 7.87 24.76
N VAL A 24 19.79 8.72 24.97
CA VAL A 24 20.89 8.51 25.90
C VAL A 24 20.91 9.59 26.98
N ARG A 25 21.31 9.20 28.20
CA ARG A 25 21.49 10.15 29.30
C ARG A 25 22.93 10.64 29.31
N VAL A 26 23.13 11.94 29.32
CA VAL A 26 24.46 12.56 29.29
C VAL A 26 24.65 13.42 30.53
N ALA A 27 25.72 13.19 31.28
CA ALA A 27 26.07 13.99 32.44
C ALA A 27 26.43 15.43 32.01
N ARG A 28 25.78 16.45 32.59
CA ARG A 28 25.99 17.85 32.15
C ARG A 28 27.39 18.39 32.45
N ARG A 29 28.09 17.85 33.44
CA ARG A 29 29.42 18.33 33.86
C ARG A 29 30.54 17.67 33.06
N SER A 30 30.55 16.33 32.98
CA SER A 30 31.60 15.57 32.29
C SER A 30 31.31 15.30 30.81
N GLY A 31 30.04 15.38 30.39
CA GLY A 31 29.62 15.00 29.04
C GLY A 31 29.57 13.48 28.81
N VAL A 32 29.81 12.65 29.83
CA VAL A 32 29.82 11.20 29.70
C VAL A 32 28.40 10.64 29.59
N ILE A 33 28.24 9.60 28.78
CA ILE A 33 26.98 8.85 28.64
C ILE A 33 26.80 7.95 29.85
N VAL A 34 25.66 8.07 30.53
CA VAL A 34 25.28 7.25 31.68
C VAL A 34 24.24 6.21 31.23
N PRO A 35 24.62 4.92 31.10
CA PRO A 35 23.72 3.89 30.60
C PRO A 35 22.51 3.72 31.53
N TRP A 36 21.39 3.26 30.97
CA TRP A 36 20.24 2.83 31.78
C TRP A 36 20.65 1.65 32.65
N PRO A 37 20.26 1.62 33.94
CA PRO A 37 20.59 0.47 34.77
C PRO A 37 19.99 -0.78 34.17
N ASP A 38 20.74 -1.88 34.22
CA ASP A 38 20.21 -3.18 33.83
C ASP A 38 19.00 -3.52 34.69
N SER A 39 18.01 -4.16 34.06
CA SER A 39 16.77 -4.56 34.72
C SER A 39 16.99 -5.49 35.91
N SER A 40 18.15 -6.15 35.99
CA SER A 40 18.57 -6.99 37.10
C SER A 40 18.83 -6.22 38.41
N VAL A 41 19.24 -4.94 38.34
CA VAL A 41 19.64 -4.14 39.52
C VAL A 41 18.43 -3.55 40.24
N ALA A 42 17.32 -3.31 39.53
CA ALA A 42 16.08 -2.80 40.12
C ALA A 42 15.40 -3.76 41.11
N CYS A 43 15.84 -5.02 41.16
CA CYS A 43 15.15 -6.08 41.91
C CYS A 43 15.74 -6.36 43.30
N ASN A 44 16.87 -5.76 43.68
CA ASN A 44 17.66 -6.22 44.84
C ASN A 44 17.42 -5.46 46.15
N ASP A 45 16.38 -4.62 46.24
CA ASP A 45 16.09 -3.96 47.52
C ASP A 45 15.51 -4.99 48.52
N SER A 46 16.29 -5.25 49.56
CA SER A 46 16.21 -6.42 50.44
C SER A 46 15.23 -6.19 51.59
N SER A 47 13.97 -5.89 51.27
CA SER A 47 12.87 -6.00 52.26
C SER A 47 12.37 -7.47 52.33
N ARG A 48 13.29 -8.28 52.86
CA ARG A 48 13.29 -9.59 53.54
C ARG A 48 12.12 -10.60 53.52
N GLY A 49 11.21 -10.57 52.54
CA GLY A 49 10.34 -11.72 52.29
C GLY A 49 9.28 -11.49 51.22
N SER A 50 8.78 -10.27 51.08
CA SER A 50 7.79 -9.95 50.05
C SER A 50 8.42 -9.87 48.66
N VAL A 51 9.64 -9.37 48.53
CA VAL A 51 10.35 -9.26 47.24
C VAL A 51 10.77 -10.62 46.72
N GLU A 52 11.25 -11.53 47.57
CA GLU A 52 11.51 -12.91 47.15
C GLU A 52 10.22 -13.64 46.79
N TYR A 53 9.13 -13.42 47.53
CA TYR A 53 7.83 -13.98 47.14
C TYR A 53 7.33 -13.41 45.81
N LEU A 54 7.46 -12.10 45.57
CA LEU A 54 7.11 -11.47 44.30
C LEU A 54 8.02 -11.94 43.17
N ARG A 55 9.33 -12.06 43.40
CA ARG A 55 10.30 -12.58 42.43
C ARG A 55 10.03 -14.05 42.14
N SER A 56 9.72 -14.86 43.15
CA SER A 56 9.34 -16.26 43.02
C SER A 56 8.02 -16.41 42.27
N LYS A 57 6.99 -15.62 42.60
CA LYS A 57 5.73 -15.53 41.85
C LYS A 57 5.93 -15.08 40.41
N GLN A 58 6.76 -14.08 40.19
CA GLN A 58 7.08 -13.56 38.86
C GLN A 58 7.89 -14.59 38.06
N GLN A 59 8.84 -15.27 38.69
CA GLN A 59 9.62 -16.33 38.08
C GLN A 59 8.77 -17.56 37.80
N GLN A 60 7.84 -17.91 38.68
CA GLN A 60 6.85 -18.97 38.47
C GLN A 60 5.90 -18.61 37.32
N GLN A 61 5.47 -17.34 37.22
CA GLN A 61 4.66 -16.87 36.10
C GLN A 61 5.45 -16.87 34.78
N GLN A 62 6.73 -16.48 34.79
CA GLN A 62 7.60 -16.58 33.61
C GLN A 62 7.87 -18.03 33.23
N GLN A 63 8.06 -18.94 34.18
CA GLN A 63 8.21 -20.36 33.91
C GLN A 63 6.92 -20.94 33.31
N GLN A 64 5.74 -20.57 33.83
CA GLN A 64 4.47 -20.96 33.22
C GLN A 64 4.30 -20.41 31.80
N GLN A 65 4.68 -19.16 31.54
CA GLN A 65 4.66 -18.59 30.18
C GLN A 65 5.67 -19.25 29.24
N LYS A 66 6.87 -19.55 29.73
CA LYS A 66 7.91 -20.23 28.94
C LYS A 66 7.56 -21.68 28.67
N GLN A 67 6.85 -22.32 29.59
CA GLN A 67 6.29 -23.65 29.39
C GLN A 67 5.14 -23.59 28.39
N GLN A 68 4.21 -22.64 28.49
CA GLN A 68 3.17 -22.42 27.47
C GLN A 68 3.74 -22.08 26.09
N GLN A 69 4.82 -21.29 26.00
CA GLN A 69 5.51 -21.02 24.74
C GLN A 69 6.19 -22.26 24.20
N ARG A 70 6.89 -23.05 25.04
CA ARG A 70 7.42 -24.34 24.61
C ARG A 70 6.31 -25.29 24.17
N ASP A 71 5.21 -25.33 24.90
CA ASP A 71 4.07 -26.18 24.56
C ASP A 71 3.39 -25.70 23.27
N MET A 72 3.41 -24.40 22.97
CA MET A 72 2.96 -23.84 21.68
C MET A 72 3.94 -24.11 20.54
N ASP A 73 5.24 -24.01 20.77
CA ASP A 73 6.28 -24.27 19.76
C ASP A 73 6.48 -25.78 19.50
N THR A 74 6.16 -26.62 20.50
CA THR A 74 6.27 -28.09 20.44
C THR A 74 4.92 -28.75 20.17
N ALA A 75 3.81 -28.00 20.26
CA ALA A 75 2.51 -28.51 19.86
C ALA A 75 2.58 -28.95 18.41
N LEU A 76 2.16 -30.20 18.18
CA LEU A 76 1.98 -30.69 16.83
C LEU A 76 0.94 -29.79 16.14
N PRO A 77 1.28 -29.15 15.02
CA PRO A 77 0.33 -28.31 14.30
C PRO A 77 -0.88 -29.16 13.96
N GLY A 78 -2.07 -28.66 14.30
CA GLY A 78 -3.31 -29.35 14.03
C GLY A 78 -3.52 -29.53 12.52
N PRO A 79 -4.42 -30.44 12.10
CA PRO A 79 -4.69 -30.67 10.68
C PRO A 79 -5.16 -29.43 9.90
N LYS A 80 -5.59 -28.39 10.60
CA LYS A 80 -6.05 -27.11 10.04
C LYS A 80 -5.04 -25.96 10.22
N ASP A 81 -3.94 -26.19 10.92
CA ASP A 81 -2.96 -25.14 11.20
C ASP A 81 -2.01 -24.97 10.02
N THR A 82 -1.77 -23.73 9.64
CA THR A 82 -0.86 -23.40 8.53
C THR A 82 0.57 -23.37 9.07
N PRO A 83 1.52 -24.09 8.45
CA PRO A 83 2.91 -24.04 8.90
C PRO A 83 3.44 -22.61 8.78
N LYS A 84 4.32 -22.23 9.72
CA LYS A 84 4.85 -20.88 9.86
C LYS A 84 5.46 -20.35 8.56
N GLU A 85 6.14 -21.20 7.81
CA GLU A 85 6.80 -20.87 6.55
C GLU A 85 5.77 -20.43 5.50
N LYS A 86 4.64 -21.13 5.43
CA LYS A 86 3.55 -20.82 4.51
C LYS A 86 2.78 -19.56 4.93
N ALA A 87 2.69 -19.31 6.23
CA ALA A 87 2.09 -18.07 6.74
C ALA A 87 2.96 -16.83 6.46
N LEU A 88 4.29 -16.99 6.44
CA LEU A 88 5.26 -15.92 6.13
C LEU A 88 5.56 -15.80 4.63
N GLU A 89 5.06 -16.71 3.80
CA GLU A 89 5.25 -16.67 2.36
C GLU A 89 4.65 -15.38 1.79
N ARG A 90 5.49 -14.58 1.12
CA ARG A 90 5.09 -13.30 0.56
C ARG A 90 4.36 -13.51 -0.76
N THR A 91 3.07 -13.77 -0.68
CA THR A 91 2.22 -14.10 -1.84
C THR A 91 1.76 -12.88 -2.65
N TYR A 92 1.93 -11.65 -2.14
CA TYR A 92 1.43 -10.44 -2.79
C TYR A 92 2.54 -9.64 -3.50
N ASP A 93 2.47 -9.58 -4.83
CA ASP A 93 3.33 -8.74 -5.68
C ASP A 93 2.69 -7.37 -5.95
N TYR A 94 3.13 -6.37 -5.19
CA TYR A 94 2.70 -4.97 -5.35
C TYR A 94 3.08 -4.38 -6.72
N ALA A 95 4.17 -4.82 -7.34
CA ALA A 95 4.61 -4.31 -8.64
C ALA A 95 3.66 -4.76 -9.76
N LYS A 96 3.08 -5.96 -9.65
CA LYS A 96 2.05 -6.43 -10.58
C LYS A 96 0.79 -5.55 -10.52
N VAL A 97 0.32 -5.24 -9.32
CA VAL A 97 -0.89 -4.41 -9.11
C VAL A 97 -0.66 -2.98 -9.60
N SER A 98 0.51 -2.42 -9.28
CA SER A 98 0.88 -1.06 -9.69
C SER A 98 0.95 -0.93 -11.22
N ARG A 99 1.53 -1.93 -11.91
CA ARG A 99 1.57 -1.95 -13.38
C ARG A 99 0.17 -2.06 -13.98
N ALA A 100 -0.68 -2.94 -13.45
CA ALA A 100 -2.05 -3.11 -13.94
C ALA A 100 -2.85 -1.79 -13.80
N ALA A 101 -2.73 -1.11 -12.66
CA ALA A 101 -3.36 0.19 -12.45
C ALA A 101 -2.85 1.26 -13.44
N ALA A 102 -1.54 1.31 -13.68
CA ALA A 102 -0.95 2.23 -14.65
C ALA A 102 -1.45 1.94 -16.08
N THR A 103 -1.51 0.68 -16.49
CA THR A 103 -2.03 0.30 -17.82
C THR A 103 -3.51 0.63 -17.96
N ALA A 104 -4.31 0.45 -16.91
CA ALA A 104 -5.73 0.80 -16.93
C ALA A 104 -5.92 2.32 -17.08
N GLN A 105 -5.16 3.15 -16.35
CA GLN A 105 -5.17 4.60 -16.53
C GLN A 105 -4.78 5.02 -17.94
N GLN A 106 -3.75 4.38 -18.52
CA GLN A 106 -3.29 4.69 -19.88
C GLN A 106 -4.38 4.38 -20.93
N GLN A 107 -5.05 3.23 -20.80
CA GLN A 107 -6.17 2.87 -21.68
C GLN A 107 -7.33 3.86 -21.56
N GLN A 108 -7.64 4.31 -20.34
CA GLN A 108 -8.73 5.25 -20.10
C GLN A 108 -8.45 6.62 -20.77
N GLN A 109 -7.20 7.08 -20.74
CA GLN A 109 -6.79 8.32 -21.44
C GLN A 109 -6.91 8.18 -22.96
N GLN A 110 -6.51 7.04 -23.52
CA GLN A 110 -6.63 6.80 -24.97
C GLN A 110 -8.10 6.82 -25.44
N GLN A 111 -9.03 6.24 -24.66
CA GLN A 111 -10.45 6.28 -25.01
C GLN A 111 -11.02 7.71 -25.00
N GLN A 112 -10.60 8.57 -24.07
CA GLN A 112 -11.05 9.96 -24.05
C GLN A 112 -10.57 10.75 -25.28
N GLN A 113 -9.33 10.52 -25.75
CA GLN A 113 -8.82 11.18 -26.94
C GLN A 113 -9.59 10.79 -28.21
N GLN A 114 -9.98 9.52 -28.36
CA GLN A 114 -10.77 9.08 -29.52
C GLN A 114 -12.16 9.72 -29.57
N GLN A 115 -12.82 9.90 -28.41
CA GLN A 115 -14.13 10.56 -28.37
C GLN A 115 -14.05 12.03 -28.78
N GLN A 116 -12.98 12.74 -28.41
CA GLN A 116 -12.79 14.14 -28.83
C GLN A 116 -12.59 14.27 -30.35
N GLN A 117 -11.86 13.34 -30.98
CA GLN A 117 -11.69 13.36 -32.44
C GLN A 117 -13.01 13.15 -33.19
N GLN A 118 -13.89 12.26 -32.71
CA GLN A 118 -15.21 12.07 -33.32
C GLN A 118 -16.10 13.31 -33.23
N GLN A 119 -16.06 14.04 -32.11
CA GLN A 119 -16.81 15.29 -31.98
C GLN A 119 -16.31 16.38 -32.95
N GLN A 120 -15.00 16.49 -33.17
CA GLN A 120 -14.46 17.43 -34.16
C GLN A 120 -14.86 17.09 -35.59
N GLN A 121 -14.89 15.80 -35.95
CA GLN A 121 -15.41 15.39 -37.26
C GLN A 121 -16.89 15.74 -37.43
N GLN A 122 -17.74 15.53 -36.42
CA GLN A 122 -19.15 15.94 -36.52
C GLN A 122 -19.29 17.45 -36.67
N GLN A 123 -18.46 18.25 -35.98
CA GLN A 123 -18.46 19.70 -36.16
C GLN A 123 -18.01 20.10 -37.57
N GLN A 124 -16.94 19.51 -38.11
CA GLN A 124 -16.49 19.77 -39.48
C GLN A 124 -17.51 19.33 -40.53
N CYS A 125 -18.15 18.18 -40.37
CA CYS A 125 -19.23 17.72 -41.24
C CYS A 125 -20.47 18.61 -41.13
N SER A 126 -20.76 19.16 -39.94
CA SER A 126 -21.85 20.12 -39.76
C SER A 126 -21.53 21.52 -40.31
N SER A 127 -20.24 21.90 -40.38
CA SER A 127 -19.80 23.21 -40.89
C SER A 127 -19.39 23.20 -42.36
N SER A 128 -19.10 22.03 -42.95
CA SER A 128 -18.78 21.85 -44.36
C SER A 128 -20.06 21.72 -45.18
N ASN A 129 -20.74 22.87 -45.38
CA ASN A 129 -21.70 23.13 -46.45
C ASN A 129 -22.77 22.08 -46.75
N CYS A 130 -23.87 22.15 -46.01
CA CYS A 130 -25.22 21.85 -46.54
C CYS A 130 -25.85 23.07 -47.25
N VAL A 131 -25.06 23.92 -47.92
CA VAL A 131 -25.59 25.13 -48.59
C VAL A 131 -25.28 25.25 -50.08
N GLU A 132 -24.55 24.33 -50.71
CA GLU A 132 -24.35 24.38 -52.15
C GLU A 132 -24.51 23.00 -52.78
N LEU A 133 -25.75 22.67 -53.17
CA LEU A 133 -26.04 22.19 -54.52
C LEU A 133 -27.56 22.29 -54.78
N CYS A 134 -27.91 23.21 -55.69
CA CYS A 134 -29.10 23.23 -56.56
C CYS A 134 -30.42 23.84 -56.04
N ALA A 135 -30.40 25.16 -55.82
CA ALA A 135 -31.47 26.00 -56.35
C ALA A 135 -31.26 26.16 -57.87
N GLY A 136 -32.22 25.72 -58.68
CA GLY A 136 -32.28 26.07 -60.11
C GLY A 136 -32.47 24.92 -61.10
N PHE A 137 -33.60 24.21 -61.05
CA PHE A 137 -34.22 23.68 -62.28
C PHE A 137 -35.73 23.60 -62.11
N ALA A 138 -36.43 24.63 -62.61
CA ALA A 138 -37.85 24.55 -62.86
C ALA A 138 -38.04 23.68 -64.10
N GLY A 139 -38.37 22.40 -63.88
CA GLY A 139 -38.61 21.44 -64.93
C GLY A 139 -39.52 20.34 -64.41
N SER A 140 -40.77 20.38 -64.86
CA SER A 140 -41.80 19.36 -64.73
C SER A 140 -41.24 17.94 -64.95
N GLY A 141 -41.52 17.00 -64.06
CA GLY A 141 -41.16 15.59 -64.30
C GLY A 141 -41.24 14.71 -63.07
N ASN A 142 -42.34 13.98 -62.98
CA ASN A 142 -42.56 12.79 -62.16
C ASN A 142 -41.38 11.80 -62.27
N ASP A 143 -40.85 11.32 -61.14
CA ASP A 143 -40.61 9.89 -60.85
C ASP A 143 -39.70 9.70 -59.63
N GLY A 144 -40.15 8.82 -58.73
CA GLY A 144 -39.58 8.61 -57.41
C GLY A 144 -38.17 8.01 -57.43
N CYS A 145 -37.34 8.47 -56.49
CA CYS A 145 -36.12 7.79 -56.09
C CYS A 145 -36.07 7.74 -54.56
N HIS A 146 -36.44 6.59 -54.02
CA HIS A 146 -36.17 6.20 -52.64
C HIS A 146 -34.69 5.87 -52.49
N PRO A 147 -33.93 6.49 -51.57
CA PRO A 147 -32.65 5.96 -51.17
C PRO A 147 -32.91 4.71 -50.31
N ILE A 148 -32.68 3.53 -50.89
CA ILE A 148 -32.55 2.29 -50.12
C ILE A 148 -31.27 2.40 -49.30
N TYR A 149 -31.42 2.73 -48.02
CA TYR A 149 -30.38 2.57 -47.02
C TYR A 149 -30.17 1.07 -46.78
N ASP A 150 -29.22 0.47 -47.50
CA ASP A 150 -28.75 -0.89 -47.23
C ASP A 150 -27.90 -0.92 -45.94
N GLY A 151 -28.58 -0.99 -44.79
CA GLY A 151 -27.96 -1.14 -43.47
C GLY A 151 -27.26 -2.49 -43.24
N GLU A 152 -27.33 -3.44 -44.18
CA GLU A 152 -26.75 -4.77 -44.00
C GLU A 152 -25.28 -4.90 -44.43
N VAL A 153 -24.76 -3.98 -45.25
CA VAL A 153 -23.37 -4.07 -45.74
C VAL A 153 -22.37 -3.64 -44.65
N GLN A 154 -22.72 -2.71 -43.77
CA GLN A 154 -21.82 -2.27 -42.69
C GLN A 154 -21.63 -3.31 -41.57
N GLN A 155 -22.65 -4.12 -41.25
CA GLN A 155 -22.51 -5.16 -40.21
C GLN A 155 -21.57 -6.29 -40.63
N ARG A 156 -21.51 -6.64 -41.93
CA ARG A 156 -20.59 -7.70 -42.42
C ARG A 156 -19.13 -7.27 -42.43
N LEU A 157 -18.83 -5.99 -42.60
CA LEU A 157 -17.45 -5.50 -42.55
C LEU A 157 -16.92 -5.49 -41.10
N LEU A 158 -17.77 -5.15 -40.14
CA LEU A 158 -17.41 -5.08 -38.71
C LEU A 158 -17.21 -6.46 -38.07
N LEU A 159 -17.91 -7.50 -38.54
CA LEU A 159 -17.68 -8.88 -38.07
C LEU A 159 -16.38 -9.50 -38.60
N ARG A 160 -15.83 -8.99 -39.72
CA ARG A 160 -14.61 -9.55 -40.33
C ARG A 160 -13.33 -9.12 -39.61
N GLN A 161 -13.34 -7.95 -38.96
CA GLN A 161 -12.17 -7.49 -38.18
C GLN A 161 -12.03 -8.14 -36.80
N LYS A 162 -13.13 -8.62 -36.19
CA LYS A 162 -13.07 -9.29 -34.87
C LYS A 162 -12.56 -10.74 -34.90
N LYS A 163 -12.28 -11.31 -36.08
CA LYS A 163 -11.84 -12.72 -36.23
C LYS A 163 -10.33 -12.89 -36.45
N LEU A 164 -9.55 -11.81 -36.31
CA LEU A 164 -8.10 -11.77 -36.56
C LEU A 164 -7.25 -11.27 -35.36
N GLN A 165 -7.84 -11.21 -34.16
CA GLN A 165 -7.12 -11.03 -32.90
C GLN A 165 -7.48 -12.18 -31.96
#